data_AF-A0A1V0Q240-F1
#
_entry.id   AF-A0A1V0Q240-F1
#
_cell.length_a   1.000
_cell.length_b   1.000
_cell.length_c   1.000
_cell.angle_alpha   90.00
_cell.angle_beta   90.00
_cell.angle_gamma   90.00
#
_symmetry.space_group_name_H-M   'P 1'
#
loop_
_entity.id
_entity.type
_entity.pdbx_description
1 polymer ?
#
loop_
_entity_poly.entity_id
_entity_poly.type
_entity_poly.pdbx_seq_one_letter_code
_entity_poly.pdbx_strand_id
1 'polypeptide(L)'
;MKTLREIVVIHDLRRQGLSITAIARKLGCDRKTVRKHLRTGLEAPSYKAQEPRPNLLEPFEACLRGRVAEFPDLSGRRLFREIREMGYEGSYSTVKPFLRTIRPPRHTPFERRFETPPGRQAQAG
;
A
#
# COMPACT_ATOMS: atom_id res chain seq x y z
N MET A 1 4.85 -14.23 11.22
CA MET A 1 5.56 -13.00 11.66
C MET A 1 6.75 -13.44 12.50
N LYS A 2 7.94 -12.87 12.30
CA LYS A 2 9.11 -13.21 13.13
C LYS A 2 9.15 -12.30 14.36
N THR A 3 9.49 -12.86 15.50
CA THR A 3 9.54 -12.13 16.78
C THR A 3 10.76 -11.21 16.83
N LEU A 4 10.69 -10.12 17.60
CA LEU A 4 11.82 -9.21 17.81
C LEU A 4 13.10 -9.96 18.26
N ARG A 5 12.91 -11.04 19.02
CA ARG A 5 13.97 -11.95 19.47
C ARG A 5 14.74 -12.59 18.30
N GLU A 6 14.06 -13.00 17.23
CA GLU A 6 14.73 -13.59 16.06
C GLU A 6 15.56 -12.55 15.29
N ILE A 7 15.11 -11.29 15.24
CA ILE A 7 15.82 -10.20 14.56
C ILE A 7 17.13 -9.90 15.29
N VAL A 8 17.09 -9.82 16.63
CA VAL A 8 18.28 -9.62 17.47
C VAL A 8 19.30 -10.73 17.23
N VAL A 9 18.85 -12.00 17.21
CA VAL A 9 19.74 -13.15 16.99
C VAL A 9 20.35 -13.14 15.58
N ILE A 10 19.61 -12.73 14.55
CA ILE A 10 20.15 -12.59 13.19
C ILE A 10 21.33 -11.59 13.16
N HIS A 11 21.18 -10.44 13.82
CA HIS A 11 22.23 -9.42 13.89
C HIS A 11 23.42 -9.85 14.73
N ASP A 12 23.19 -10.55 15.83
CA ASP A 12 24.24 -11.10 16.68
C ASP A 12 25.10 -12.14 15.94
N LEU A 13 24.45 -13.11 15.28
CA LEU A 13 25.16 -14.11 14.48
C LEU A 13 25.92 -13.48 13.30
N ARG A 14 25.42 -12.38 12.73
CA ARG A 14 26.15 -11.65 11.68
C ARG A 14 27.39 -10.94 12.24
N ARG A 15 27.31 -10.39 13.45
CA ARG A 15 28.47 -9.80 14.17
C ARG A 15 29.51 -10.85 14.54
N GLN A 16 29.09 -12.07 14.85
CA GLN A 16 29.98 -13.22 15.05
C GLN A 16 30.66 -13.72 13.74
N GLY A 17 30.43 -13.06 12.60
CA GLY A 17 31.06 -13.39 11.33
C GLY A 17 30.35 -14.47 10.51
N LEU A 18 29.17 -14.95 10.94
CA LEU A 18 28.46 -15.97 10.19
C LEU A 18 27.93 -15.43 8.86
N SER A 19 27.98 -16.30 7.85
CA SER A 19 27.37 -16.03 6.55
C SER A 19 25.85 -16.07 6.63
N ILE A 20 25.17 -15.34 5.75
CA ILE A 20 23.70 -15.31 5.66
C ILE A 20 23.13 -16.73 5.53
N THR A 21 23.81 -17.62 4.80
CA THR A 21 23.42 -19.02 4.63
C THR A 21 23.53 -19.81 5.93
N ALA A 22 24.59 -19.60 6.72
CA ALA A 22 24.76 -20.25 8.02
C ALA A 22 23.69 -19.79 9.01
N ILE A 23 23.39 -18.48 9.03
CA ILE A 23 22.34 -17.90 9.88
C ILE A 23 20.97 -18.46 9.50
N ALA A 24 20.67 -18.54 8.20
CA ALA A 24 19.43 -19.11 7.67
C ALA A 24 19.22 -20.56 8.10
N ARG A 25 20.27 -21.39 7.98
CA ARG A 25 20.25 -22.80 8.43
C ARG A 25 20.06 -22.91 9.95
N LYS A 26 20.78 -22.09 10.73
CA LYS A 26 20.73 -22.10 12.19
C LYS A 26 19.36 -21.69 12.75
N LEU A 27 18.66 -20.80 12.05
CA LEU A 27 17.35 -20.27 12.45
C LEU A 27 16.17 -20.91 11.69
N GLY A 28 16.41 -21.93 10.86
CA GLY A 28 15.38 -22.57 10.05
C GLY A 28 14.58 -21.60 9.17
N CYS A 29 15.22 -20.54 8.66
CA CYS A 29 14.52 -19.48 7.93
C CYS A 29 15.17 -19.14 6.59
N ASP A 30 14.39 -18.57 5.68
CA ASP A 30 14.88 -18.28 4.34
C ASP A 30 15.99 -17.21 4.35
N ARG A 31 17.01 -17.42 3.51
CA ARG A 31 18.14 -16.48 3.34
C ARG A 31 17.69 -15.07 2.96
N LYS A 32 16.57 -14.91 2.23
CA LYS A 32 15.98 -13.61 1.90
C LYS A 32 15.44 -12.90 3.14
N THR A 33 14.87 -13.66 4.08
CA THR A 33 14.40 -13.13 5.36
C THR A 33 15.57 -12.65 6.21
N VAL A 34 16.64 -13.43 6.31
CA VAL A 34 17.88 -13.02 6.99
C VAL A 34 18.46 -11.74 6.35
N ARG A 35 18.59 -11.71 5.02
CA ARG A 35 19.08 -10.53 4.29
C ARG A 35 18.20 -9.29 4.50
N LYS A 36 16.87 -9.46 4.49
CA LYS A 36 15.92 -8.38 4.75
C LYS A 36 16.14 -7.80 6.16
N HIS A 37 16.23 -8.65 7.17
CA HIS A 37 16.43 -8.20 8.56
C HIS A 37 17.81 -7.57 8.80
N LEU A 38 18.87 -8.08 8.17
CA LEU A 38 20.19 -7.46 8.25
C LEU A 38 20.23 -6.09 7.56
N ARG A 39 19.49 -5.92 6.45
CA ARG A 39 19.39 -4.63 5.73
C ARG A 39 18.51 -3.62 6.46
N THR A 40 17.43 -4.07 7.10
CA THR A 40 16.50 -3.21 7.84
C THR A 40 17.04 -2.77 9.21
N GLY A 41 18.05 -3.46 9.76
CA GLY A 41 18.64 -3.10 11.05
C GLY A 41 17.90 -3.66 12.27
N LEU A 42 18.29 -3.20 13.47
CA LEU A 42 17.64 -3.46 14.77
C LEU A 42 16.46 -2.52 15.02
N GLU A 43 16.12 -1.66 14.05
CA GLU A 43 14.86 -0.97 14.08
C GLU A 43 13.76 -2.03 14.09
N ALA A 44 12.94 -2.00 15.14
CA ALA A 44 11.67 -2.70 15.16
C ALA A 44 10.99 -2.54 13.80
N PRO A 45 10.13 -3.47 13.35
CA PRO A 45 9.31 -3.22 12.17
C PRO A 45 8.38 -2.04 12.52
N SER A 46 8.90 -0.82 12.42
CA SER A 46 8.14 0.36 12.15
C SER A 46 7.58 0.04 10.78
N TYR A 47 6.36 -0.48 10.83
CA TYR A 47 5.44 -0.46 9.73
C TYR A 47 5.30 1.04 9.41
N LYS A 48 6.30 1.61 8.73
CA LYS A 48 6.13 2.83 7.99
C LYS A 48 5.12 2.42 6.95
N ALA A 49 3.85 2.71 7.27
CA ALA A 49 2.76 2.69 6.32
C ALA A 49 3.36 3.25 5.05
N GLN A 50 3.44 2.42 4.00
CA GLN A 50 3.94 2.87 2.70
C GLN A 50 3.34 4.24 2.48
N GLU A 51 4.19 5.26 2.33
CA GLU A 51 3.72 6.56 1.84
C GLU A 51 2.85 6.22 0.62
N PRO A 52 1.55 6.57 0.68
CA PRO A 52 0.64 6.16 -0.35
C PRO A 52 1.24 6.65 -1.65
N ARG A 53 1.34 5.73 -2.62
CA ARG A 53 1.75 6.00 -3.99
C ARG A 53 1.22 7.38 -4.40
N PRO A 54 1.97 8.20 -5.14
CA PRO A 54 1.53 9.54 -5.52
C PRO A 54 0.10 9.45 -6.03
N ASN A 55 -0.84 9.90 -5.21
CA ASN A 55 -2.24 9.77 -5.50
C ASN A 55 -2.49 10.88 -6.50
N LEU A 56 -2.56 10.56 -7.80
CA LEU A 56 -2.94 11.52 -8.83
C LEU A 56 -4.27 12.24 -8.51
N LEU A 57 -5.08 11.65 -7.61
CA LEU A 57 -6.33 12.20 -7.12
C LEU A 57 -6.16 13.26 -6.01
N GLU A 58 -5.06 13.22 -5.26
CA GLU A 58 -4.77 14.06 -4.09
C GLU A 58 -4.96 15.57 -4.38
N PRO A 59 -4.43 16.15 -5.47
CA PRO A 59 -4.67 17.56 -5.79
C PRO A 59 -6.13 17.87 -6.16
N PHE A 60 -6.91 16.88 -6.58
CA PHE A 60 -8.31 17.06 -6.98
C PHE A 60 -9.31 16.70 -5.86
N GLU A 61 -8.85 16.11 -4.75
CA GLU A 61 -9.71 15.71 -3.63
C GLU A 61 -10.46 16.91 -3.02
N ALA A 62 -9.77 18.03 -2.85
CA ALA A 62 -10.36 19.26 -2.31
C ALA A 62 -11.48 19.79 -3.20
N CYS A 63 -11.28 19.78 -4.53
CA CYS A 63 -12.30 20.18 -5.48
C CYS A 63 -13.51 19.24 -5.45
N LEU A 64 -13.27 17.94 -5.42
CA LEU A 64 -14.34 16.93 -5.33
C LEU A 64 -15.15 17.06 -4.04
N ARG A 65 -14.49 17.30 -2.89
CA ARG A 65 -15.17 17.55 -1.60
C ARG A 65 -16.03 18.81 -1.66
N GLY A 66 -15.49 19.90 -2.19
CA GLY A 66 -16.25 21.16 -2.36
C GLY A 66 -17.48 20.97 -3.24
N ARG A 67 -17.32 20.32 -4.40
CA ARG A 67 -18.43 20.05 -5.33
C ARG A 67 -19.50 19.13 -4.77
N VAL A 68 -19.12 18.10 -4.02
CA VAL A 68 -20.08 17.20 -3.37
C VAL A 68 -20.82 17.91 -2.24
N ALA A 69 -20.16 18.81 -1.50
CA ALA A 69 -20.80 19.61 -0.47
C ALA A 69 -21.79 20.62 -1.05
N GLU A 70 -21.44 21.27 -2.17
CA GLU A 70 -22.28 22.25 -2.86
C GLU A 70 -23.45 21.58 -3.61
N PHE A 71 -23.19 20.43 -4.25
CA PHE A 71 -24.17 19.71 -5.05
C PHE A 71 -24.11 18.19 -4.79
N PRO A 72 -24.74 17.70 -3.71
CA PRO A 72 -24.70 16.29 -3.32
C PRO A 72 -25.32 15.33 -4.35
N ASP A 73 -26.25 15.82 -5.17
CA ASP A 73 -26.94 15.06 -6.21
C ASP A 73 -26.17 14.97 -7.55
N LEU A 74 -25.00 15.63 -7.68
CA LEU A 74 -24.17 15.51 -8.87
C LEU A 74 -23.81 14.04 -9.15
N SER A 75 -23.78 13.66 -10.43
CA SER A 75 -23.34 12.32 -10.80
C SER A 75 -21.83 12.18 -10.66
N GLY A 76 -21.33 11.02 -10.22
CA GLY A 76 -19.89 10.78 -10.13
C GLY A 76 -19.17 10.90 -11.48
N ARG A 77 -19.86 10.62 -12.59
CA ARG A 77 -19.35 10.84 -13.95
C ARG A 77 -19.13 12.32 -14.26
N ARG A 78 -20.00 13.21 -13.78
CA ARG A 78 -19.86 14.66 -13.98
C ARG A 78 -18.64 15.19 -13.23
N LEU A 79 -18.50 14.80 -11.96
CA LEU A 79 -17.34 15.14 -11.13
C LEU A 79 -16.03 14.60 -11.73
N PHE A 80 -16.05 13.38 -12.26
CA PHE A 80 -14.90 12.81 -12.96
C PHE A 80 -14.51 13.60 -14.21
N ARG A 81 -15.49 14.06 -14.99
CA ARG A 81 -15.23 14.90 -16.16
C ARG A 81 -14.62 16.24 -15.77
N GLU A 82 -15.11 16.90 -14.72
CA GLU A 82 -14.54 18.16 -14.22
C GLU A 82 -13.07 18.01 -13.83
N ILE A 83 -12.72 16.96 -13.07
CA ILE A 83 -11.31 16.75 -12.70
C ILE A 83 -10.45 16.36 -13.90
N ARG A 84 -11.00 15.66 -14.90
CA ARG A 84 -10.28 15.37 -16.15
C ARG A 84 -9.98 16.64 -16.94
N GLU A 85 -10.93 17.58 -17.00
CA GLU A 85 -10.75 18.89 -17.62
C GLU A 85 -9.71 19.75 -16.86
N MET A 86 -9.56 19.55 -15.55
CA MET A 86 -8.49 20.16 -14.74
C MET A 86 -7.12 19.44 -14.82
N GLY A 87 -6.99 18.41 -15.66
CA GLY A 87 -5.72 17.69 -15.86
C GLY A 87 -5.57 16.38 -15.07
N TYR A 88 -6.65 15.82 -14.53
CA TYR A 88 -6.59 14.48 -13.93
C TYR A 88 -6.34 13.42 -15.01
N GLU A 89 -5.26 12.65 -14.86
CA GLU A 89 -4.89 11.54 -15.75
C GLU A 89 -5.27 10.16 -15.22
N GLY A 90 -5.78 10.08 -14.01
CA GLY A 90 -6.17 8.82 -13.39
C GLY A 90 -7.51 8.26 -13.88
N SER A 91 -7.86 7.08 -13.37
CA SER A 91 -9.05 6.34 -13.79
C SER A 91 -10.29 6.68 -12.97
N TYR A 92 -11.47 6.54 -13.60
CA TYR A 92 -12.75 6.64 -12.89
C TYR A 92 -12.87 5.63 -11.73
N SER A 93 -12.23 4.47 -11.85
CA SER A 93 -12.20 3.44 -10.81
C SER A 93 -11.51 3.88 -9.52
N THR A 94 -10.63 4.88 -9.58
CA THR A 94 -10.00 5.52 -8.39
C THR A 94 -10.91 6.59 -7.79
N VAL A 95 -11.64 7.32 -8.64
CA VAL A 95 -12.51 8.43 -8.23
C VAL A 95 -13.81 7.93 -7.60
N LYS A 96 -14.40 6.86 -8.14
CA LYS A 96 -15.64 6.25 -7.63
C LYS A 96 -15.60 5.88 -6.13
N PRO A 97 -14.58 5.16 -5.61
CA PRO A 97 -14.49 4.88 -4.18
C PRO A 97 -14.33 6.14 -3.35
N PHE A 98 -13.52 7.10 -3.81
CA PHE A 98 -13.35 8.39 -3.12
C PHE A 98 -14.66 9.19 -3.04
N LEU A 99 -15.44 9.26 -4.12
CA LEU A 99 -16.75 9.91 -4.10
C LEU A 99 -17.73 9.26 -3.11
N ARG A 100 -17.60 7.95 -2.87
CA ARG A 100 -18.43 7.24 -1.89
C ARG A 100 -18.00 7.49 -0.45
N THR A 101 -16.73 7.86 -0.19
CA THR A 101 -16.28 8.21 1.16
C THR A 101 -16.66 9.64 1.56
N ILE A 102 -16.79 10.56 0.60
CA ILE A 102 -17.11 11.97 0.85
C ILE A 102 -18.61 12.30 0.76
N ARG A 103 -19.43 11.45 0.14
CA ARG A 103 -20.88 11.63 0.09
C ARG A 103 -21.54 11.23 1.41
N PRO A 104 -22.57 11.96 1.88
CA PRO A 104 -23.35 11.54 3.04
C PRO A 104 -23.94 10.14 2.79
N PRO A 105 -23.96 9.26 3.80
CA PRO A 105 -24.26 7.84 3.61
C PRO A 105 -25.72 7.63 3.21
N ARG A 106 -25.97 7.39 1.92
CA ARG A 106 -27.13 6.58 1.49
C ARG A 106 -26.67 5.13 1.52
N HIS A 107 -27.17 4.37 2.50
CA HIS A 107 -26.84 2.97 2.78
C HIS A 107 -26.50 2.16 1.51
N THR A 108 -25.21 1.93 1.27
CA THR A 108 -24.75 0.77 0.50
C THR A 108 -23.50 0.25 1.18
N PRO A 109 -23.48 -1.03 1.62
CA PRO A 109 -22.28 -1.59 2.22
C PRO A 109 -21.19 -1.58 1.15
N PHE A 110 -20.15 -0.79 1.37
CA PHE A 110 -18.99 -0.79 0.50
C PHE A 110 -18.18 -2.03 0.84
N GLU A 111 -18.50 -3.11 0.13
CA GLU A 111 -17.72 -4.34 0.08
C GLU A 111 -16.26 -3.97 -0.21
N ARG A 112 -15.41 -4.06 0.82
CA ARG A 112 -13.95 -4.00 0.67
C ARG A 112 -13.52 -5.26 -0.04
N ARG A 113 -13.65 -5.28 -1.36
CA ARG A 113 -13.03 -6.30 -2.18
C ARG A 113 -11.64 -5.79 -2.58
N PHE A 114 -10.67 -6.06 -1.70
CA PHE A 114 -9.26 -6.04 -2.06
C PHE A 114 -8.97 -7.28 -2.92
N GLU A 115 -9.20 -7.20 -4.22
CA GLU A 115 -8.70 -8.16 -5.22
C GLU A 115 -8.32 -7.30 -6.44
N THR A 116 -7.08 -7.28 -6.93
CA THR A 116 -6.26 -8.44 -7.31
C THR A 116 -4.76 -8.10 -7.29
N PRO A 117 -3.86 -8.94 -6.73
CA PRO A 117 -2.46 -8.95 -7.14
C PRO A 117 -2.35 -9.63 -8.52
N PRO A 118 -1.77 -8.98 -9.57
CA PRO A 118 -1.50 -9.70 -10.80
C PRO A 118 -0.38 -10.72 -10.59
N GLY A 119 -0.72 -11.99 -10.82
CA GLY A 119 0.13 -12.99 -11.45
C GLY A 119 1.41 -13.40 -10.71
N ARG A 120 1.36 -14.56 -10.08
CA ARG A 120 2.54 -15.44 -10.07
C ARG A 120 2.88 -15.83 -11.52
N GLN A 121 4.19 -15.81 -11.80
CA GLN A 121 4.89 -16.56 -12.85
C GLN A 121 4.72 -16.11 -14.31
N ALA A 122 5.79 -15.57 -14.87
CA ALA A 122 6.33 -16.11 -16.12
C ALA A 122 7.84 -16.25 -15.95
N GLN A 123 8.27 -17.49 -16.15
CA GLN A 123 9.62 -18.02 -16.05
C GLN A 123 10.41 -17.67 -17.32
N ALA A 124 11.73 -17.75 -17.24
CA ALA A 124 12.65 -17.70 -18.37
C ALA A 124 12.35 -18.80 -19.41
N GLY A 125 12.70 -18.51 -20.67
CA GLY A 125 12.70 -19.44 -21.80
C GLY A 125 12.75 -18.67 -23.10
#